data_AF-A0A1B6MCB2-F1
#
_entry.id   AF-A0A1B6MCB2-F1
#
_cell.length_a   1.000
_cell.length_b   1.000
_cell.length_c   1.000
_cell.angle_alpha   90.00
_cell.angle_beta   90.00
_cell.angle_gamma   90.00
#
_symmetry.space_group_name_H-M   'P 1'
#
loop_
_entity.id
_entity.type
_entity.pdbx_description
1 polymer ?
#
loop_
_entity_poly.entity_id
_entity_poly.type
_entity_poly.pdbx_seq_one_letter_code
_entity_poly.pdbx_strand_id
1 'polypeptide(L)'
;MTPTEEYYLKIRNQLDDLGYLQPLSFESVLLVDKLLEDLLNTKKGLQHYKNVAQQSMEVCSELQAGVGPYRDDNAKLIRENNDLRQKLLKAREAIEDTRVDLRKEIRRLEKERTLQDYLCAQHASKISQLQTELAQKAAKLMEYRGIKTNKVQVTGPNRRKEDPKADREQMLEKSQDKINNLTKDIAKLKSEQ
;
A
#
# COMPACT_ATOMS: atom_id res chain seq x y z
N MET A 1 39.36 69.86 48.47
CA MET A 1 38.37 70.09 47.40
C MET A 1 37.00 70.11 48.04
N THR A 2 36.13 70.99 47.56
CA THR A 2 34.73 70.99 48.00
C THR A 2 33.98 69.85 47.31
N PRO A 3 32.95 69.24 47.94
CA PRO A 3 32.19 68.13 47.34
C PRO A 3 31.62 68.44 45.96
N THR A 4 31.38 69.72 45.67
CA THR A 4 30.81 70.20 44.42
C THR A 4 31.83 70.28 43.28
N GLU A 5 33.11 70.52 43.60
CA GLU A 5 34.20 70.48 42.62
C GLU A 5 34.49 69.05 42.16
N GLU A 6 34.46 68.07 43.07
CA GLU A 6 34.65 66.66 42.75
C GLU A 6 33.55 66.13 41.82
N TYR A 7 32.30 66.53 42.08
CA TYR A 7 31.17 66.18 41.23
C TYR A 7 31.26 66.82 39.84
N TYR A 8 31.67 68.10 39.76
CA TYR A 8 31.91 68.77 38.48
C TYR A 8 32.98 68.06 37.64
N LEU A 9 34.13 67.73 38.25
CA LEU A 9 35.21 67.01 37.58
C LEU A 9 34.76 65.63 37.06
N LYS A 10 33.91 64.93 37.81
CA LYS A 10 33.36 63.64 37.36
C LYS A 10 32.55 63.78 36.07
N ILE A 11 31.63 64.73 36.00
CA ILE A 11 30.82 65.00 34.80
C ILE A 11 31.70 65.44 33.63
N ARG A 12 32.67 66.31 33.91
CA ARG A 12 33.63 66.81 32.92
C ARG A 12 34.42 65.67 32.28
N ASN A 13 34.99 64.78 33.11
CA ASN A 13 35.74 63.62 32.63
C ASN A 13 34.86 62.68 31.79
N GLN A 14 33.61 62.44 32.20
CA GLN A 14 32.68 61.60 31.41
C GLN A 14 32.33 62.23 30.06
N LEU A 15 32.19 63.56 29.98
CA LEU A 15 31.97 64.27 28.73
C LEU A 15 33.22 64.26 27.84
N ASP A 16 34.40 64.41 28.44
CA ASP A 16 35.70 64.30 27.75
C ASP A 16 35.90 62.91 27.15
N ASP A 17 35.57 61.85 27.89
CA ASP A 17 35.61 60.46 27.41
C ASP A 17 34.65 60.22 26.23
N LEU A 18 33.56 60.99 26.17
CA LEU A 18 32.60 60.99 25.07
C LEU A 18 32.99 61.95 23.93
N GLY A 19 34.08 62.71 24.07
CA GLY A 19 34.60 63.65 23.08
C GLY A 19 33.96 65.04 23.09
N TYR A 20 33.14 65.36 24.09
CA TYR A 20 32.48 66.66 24.21
C TYR A 20 33.37 67.67 24.93
N LEU A 21 34.34 68.26 24.22
CA LEU A 21 35.37 69.17 24.76
C LEU A 21 34.90 70.61 25.06
N GLN A 22 33.60 70.91 24.89
CA GLN A 22 33.06 72.26 25.09
C GLN A 22 33.07 72.66 26.58
N PRO A 23 33.38 73.92 26.92
CA PRO A 23 33.37 74.40 28.30
C PRO A 23 31.97 74.31 28.92
N LEU A 24 31.90 73.79 30.15
CA LEU A 24 30.65 73.56 30.89
C LEU A 24 30.47 74.64 31.96
N SER A 25 29.29 75.27 32.01
CA SER A 25 28.96 76.23 33.07
C SER A 25 28.48 75.51 34.33
N PHE A 26 28.85 76.03 35.50
CA PHE A 26 28.54 75.40 36.79
C PHE A 26 27.03 75.23 37.05
N GLU A 27 26.22 76.17 36.57
CA GLU A 27 24.75 76.15 36.74
C GLU A 27 24.07 75.02 35.94
N SER A 28 24.72 74.53 34.86
CA SER A 28 24.14 73.52 33.96
C SER A 28 24.51 72.08 34.32
N VAL A 29 25.43 71.88 35.27
CA VAL A 29 26.05 70.58 35.59
C VAL A 29 25.03 69.53 36.01
N LEU A 30 24.07 69.89 36.87
CA LEU A 30 23.02 68.98 37.35
C LEU A 30 22.11 68.50 36.21
N LEU A 31 21.77 69.39 35.28
CA LEU A 31 20.95 69.04 34.12
C LEU A 31 21.72 68.14 33.17
N VAL A 32 23.00 68.45 32.93
CA VAL A 32 23.87 67.65 32.06
C VAL A 32 24.10 66.26 32.63
N ASP A 33 24.27 66.11 33.95
CA ASP A 33 24.34 64.79 34.60
C ASP A 33 23.08 63.95 34.32
N LYS A 34 21.90 64.54 34.49
CA LYS A 34 20.63 63.83 34.27
C LYS A 34 20.44 63.42 32.82
N LEU A 35 20.75 64.31 31.87
CA LEU A 35 20.71 63.99 30.44
C LEU A 35 21.73 62.92 30.06
N LEU A 36 22.93 62.95 30.67
CA LEU A 36 23.97 61.96 30.45
C LEU A 36 23.56 60.59 30.99
N GLU A 37 22.96 60.55 32.17
CA GLU A 37 22.40 59.35 32.80
C GLU A 37 21.31 58.73 31.91
N ASP A 38 20.36 59.54 31.44
CA ASP A 38 19.29 59.12 30.52
C ASP A 38 19.85 58.60 29.19
N LEU A 39 20.85 59.27 28.62
CA LEU A 39 21.49 58.86 27.38
C LEU A 39 22.23 57.53 27.55
N LEU A 40 22.99 57.37 28.63
CA LEU A 40 23.69 56.12 28.95
C LEU A 40 22.71 54.97 29.16
N ASN A 41 21.60 55.21 29.87
CA ASN A 41 20.54 54.22 30.07
C ASN A 41 19.86 53.84 28.75
N THR A 42 19.55 54.83 27.91
CA THR A 42 18.98 54.59 26.57
C THR A 42 19.93 53.81 25.68
N LYS A 43 21.23 54.14 25.70
CA LYS A 43 22.26 53.40 24.94
C LYS A 43 22.39 51.95 25.40
N LYS A 44 22.37 51.70 26.72
CA LYS A 44 22.36 50.35 27.29
C LYS A 44 21.12 49.57 26.87
N GLY A 45 19.94 50.20 26.95
CA GLY A 45 18.68 49.60 26.50
C GLY A 45 18.72 49.27 25.01
N LEU A 46 19.17 50.20 24.18
CA LEU A 46 19.32 49.99 22.73
C LEU A 46 20.27 48.84 22.41
N GLN A 47 21.43 48.76 23.08
CA GLN A 47 22.35 47.64 22.93
C GLN A 47 21.72 46.31 23.35
N HIS A 48 20.99 46.29 24.46
CA HIS A 48 20.27 45.10 24.91
C HIS A 48 19.25 44.64 23.87
N TYR A 49 18.37 45.52 23.40
CA TYR A 49 17.36 45.17 22.39
C TYR A 49 17.98 44.77 21.06
N LYS A 50 19.09 45.40 20.66
CA LYS A 50 19.85 44.99 19.46
C LYS A 50 20.35 43.54 19.60
N ASN A 51 20.91 43.18 20.74
CA ASN A 51 21.39 41.82 20.99
C ASN A 51 20.25 40.80 21.01
N VAL A 52 19.13 41.13 21.66
CA VAL A 52 17.93 40.27 21.69
C VAL A 52 17.37 40.06 20.28
N ALA A 53 17.28 41.13 19.48
CA ALA A 53 16.83 41.03 18.10
C ALA A 53 17.74 40.13 17.27
N GLN A 54 19.06 40.28 17.42
CA GLN A 54 20.03 39.47 16.70
C GLN A 54 19.93 37.99 17.11
N GLN A 55 19.86 37.68 18.41
CA GLN A 55 19.65 36.32 18.89
C GLN A 55 18.34 35.71 18.39
N SER A 56 17.25 36.50 18.38
CA SER A 56 15.97 36.04 17.84
C SER A 56 16.04 35.73 16.34
N MET A 57 16.81 36.51 15.58
CA MET A 57 17.01 36.25 14.15
C MET A 57 17.83 34.98 13.91
N GLU A 58 18.88 34.76 14.72
CA GLU A 58 19.70 33.55 14.66
C GLU A 58 18.87 32.30 14.97
N VAL A 59 18.10 32.31 16.06
CA VAL A 59 17.21 31.20 16.44
C VAL A 59 16.15 30.94 15.36
N CYS A 60 15.58 31.99 14.76
CA CYS A 60 14.62 31.84 13.67
C CYS A 60 15.25 31.18 12.43
N SER A 61 16.47 31.59 12.08
CA SER A 61 17.24 31.00 10.98
C SER A 61 17.57 29.53 11.25
N GLU A 62 18.00 29.18 12.47
CA GLU A 62 18.28 27.80 12.86
C GLU A 62 17.03 26.92 12.81
N LEU A 63 15.90 27.41 13.33
CA LEU A 63 14.61 26.72 13.25
C LEU A 63 14.20 26.48 11.80
N GLN A 64 14.36 27.49 10.95
CA GLN A 64 14.02 27.35 9.53
C GLN A 64 14.93 26.35 8.81
N ALA A 65 16.22 26.34 9.13
CA ALA A 65 17.17 25.35 8.63
C ALA A 65 16.81 23.93 9.11
N GLY A 66 16.38 23.78 10.36
CA GLY A 66 15.93 22.50 10.91
C GLY A 66 14.63 21.98 10.29
N VAL A 67 13.70 22.87 9.90
CA VAL A 67 12.40 22.51 9.29
C VAL A 67 12.51 22.16 7.81
N GLY A 68 13.49 22.71 7.09
CA GLY A 68 13.73 22.46 5.66
C GLY A 68 13.71 20.97 5.28
N PRO A 69 14.54 20.12 5.90
CA PRO A 69 14.58 18.68 5.63
C PRO A 69 13.23 17.99 5.80
N TYR A 70 12.50 18.32 6.87
CA TYR A 70 11.17 17.73 7.12
C TYR A 70 10.14 18.15 6.07
N ARG A 71 10.23 19.36 5.52
CA ARG A 71 9.34 19.80 4.43
C ARG A 71 9.62 19.04 3.15
N ASP A 72 10.90 18.84 2.82
CA ASP A 72 11.32 18.13 1.62
C ASP A 72 10.96 16.64 1.71
N ASP A 73 11.22 16.01 2.86
CA ASP A 73 10.84 14.63 3.13
C ASP A 73 9.33 14.44 3.09
N ASN A 74 8.55 15.33 3.71
CA ASN A 74 7.09 15.28 3.63
C ASN A 74 6.60 15.43 2.19
N ALA A 75 7.18 16.33 1.40
CA ALA A 75 6.83 16.49 -0.01
C ALA A 75 7.17 15.24 -0.84
N LYS A 76 8.29 14.56 -0.52
CA LYS A 76 8.65 13.27 -1.13
C LYS A 76 7.67 12.17 -0.73
N LEU A 77 7.38 12.02 0.57
CA LEU A 77 6.44 11.02 1.09
C LEU A 77 5.04 11.19 0.50
N ILE A 78 4.54 12.43 0.38
CA ILE A 78 3.23 12.70 -0.23
C ILE A 78 3.21 12.25 -1.70
N ARG A 79 4.28 12.52 -2.46
CA ARG A 79 4.39 12.07 -3.86
C ARG A 79 4.40 10.55 -3.97
N GLU A 80 5.22 9.88 -3.16
CA GLU A 80 5.28 8.42 -3.14
C GLU A 80 3.95 7.79 -2.71
N ASN A 81 3.30 8.35 -1.69
CA ASN A 81 2.01 7.87 -1.22
C ASN A 81 0.92 7.98 -2.30
N ASN A 82 0.91 9.10 -3.03
CA ASN A 82 -0.04 9.31 -4.13
C ASN A 82 0.24 8.36 -5.31
N ASP A 83 1.50 8.17 -5.69
CA ASP A 83 1.89 7.22 -6.74
C ASP A 83 1.51 5.77 -6.37
N LEU A 84 1.79 5.36 -5.14
CA LEU A 84 1.40 4.05 -4.63
C LEU A 84 -0.12 3.86 -4.60
N ARG A 85 -0.88 4.88 -4.17
CA ARG A 85 -2.35 4.86 -4.22
C ARG A 85 -2.85 4.68 -5.65
N GLN A 86 -2.26 5.38 -6.61
CA GLN A 86 -2.66 5.27 -8.01
C GLN A 86 -2.34 3.88 -8.60
N LYS A 87 -1.16 3.33 -8.29
CA LYS A 87 -0.78 1.97 -8.69
C LYS A 87 -1.71 0.92 -8.09
N LEU A 88 -2.06 1.07 -6.81
CA LEU A 88 -2.97 0.16 -6.13
C LEU A 88 -4.39 0.21 -6.72
N LEU A 89 -4.87 1.40 -7.08
CA LEU A 89 -6.17 1.55 -7.76
C LEU A 89 -6.17 0.82 -9.11
N LYS A 90 -5.17 1.07 -9.95
CA LYS A 90 -5.03 0.42 -11.27
C LYS A 90 -4.93 -1.11 -11.15
N ALA A 91 -4.17 -1.60 -10.17
CA ALA A 91 -4.04 -3.03 -9.93
C ALA A 91 -5.38 -3.65 -9.51
N ARG A 92 -6.16 -2.96 -8.66
CA ARG A 92 -7.50 -3.41 -8.27
C ARG A 92 -8.46 -3.46 -9.46
N GLU A 93 -8.45 -2.43 -10.30
CA GLU A 93 -9.26 -2.37 -11.52
C GLU A 93 -8.91 -3.52 -12.47
N ALA A 94 -7.62 -3.74 -12.75
CA ALA A 94 -7.18 -4.84 -13.61
C ALA A 94 -7.55 -6.23 -13.08
N ILE A 95 -7.45 -6.44 -11.76
CA ILE A 95 -7.89 -7.69 -11.11
C ILE A 95 -9.40 -7.86 -11.24
N GLU A 96 -10.16 -6.78 -11.05
CA GLU A 96 -11.62 -6.82 -11.16
C GLU A 96 -12.08 -7.14 -12.58
N ASP A 97 -11.47 -6.51 -13.58
CA ASP A 97 -11.75 -6.78 -15.00
C ASP A 97 -11.45 -8.24 -15.33
N THR A 98 -10.26 -8.72 -14.95
CA THR A 98 -9.86 -10.12 -15.15
C THR A 98 -10.83 -11.08 -14.45
N ARG A 99 -11.26 -10.75 -13.23
CA ARG A 99 -12.24 -11.55 -12.47
C ARG A 99 -13.57 -11.63 -13.18
N VAL A 100 -14.06 -10.51 -13.71
CA VAL A 100 -15.31 -10.45 -14.47
C VAL A 100 -15.21 -11.28 -15.74
N ASP A 101 -14.11 -11.19 -16.47
CA ASP A 101 -13.93 -11.93 -17.72
C ASP A 101 -13.77 -13.43 -17.49
N LEU A 102 -13.01 -13.85 -16.48
CA LEU A 102 -12.93 -15.26 -16.10
C LEU A 102 -14.31 -15.81 -15.68
N ARG A 103 -15.13 -15.03 -14.97
CA ARG A 103 -16.50 -15.44 -14.62
C ARG A 103 -17.40 -15.58 -15.85
N LYS A 104 -17.27 -14.72 -16.86
CA LYS A 104 -17.99 -14.87 -18.12
C LYS A 104 -17.57 -16.15 -18.84
N GLU A 105 -16.27 -16.41 -18.87
CA GLU A 105 -15.71 -17.58 -19.53
C GLU A 105 -16.11 -18.90 -18.86
N ILE A 106 -16.11 -18.95 -17.53
CA ILE A 106 -16.65 -20.08 -16.76
C ILE A 106 -18.10 -20.35 -17.16
N ARG A 107 -18.96 -19.32 -17.18
CA ARG A 107 -20.37 -19.47 -17.57
C ARG A 107 -20.54 -19.93 -19.02
N ARG A 108 -19.66 -19.50 -19.93
CA ARG A 108 -19.66 -19.95 -21.33
C ARG A 108 -19.33 -21.44 -21.41
N LEU A 109 -18.24 -21.86 -20.75
CA LEU A 109 -17.79 -23.25 -20.72
C LEU A 109 -18.81 -24.18 -20.03
N GLU A 110 -19.48 -23.72 -18.96
CA GLU A 110 -20.55 -24.48 -18.31
C GLU A 110 -21.73 -24.73 -19.26
N LYS A 111 -22.13 -23.72 -20.06
CA LYS A 111 -23.18 -23.89 -21.09
C LYS A 111 -22.75 -24.86 -22.18
N GLU A 112 -21.52 -24.77 -22.65
CA GLU A 112 -21.00 -25.71 -23.66
C GLU A 112 -20.91 -27.13 -23.13
N ARG A 113 -20.45 -27.30 -21.89
CA ARG A 113 -20.38 -28.59 -21.22
C ARG A 113 -21.76 -29.22 -21.05
N THR A 114 -22.76 -28.44 -20.64
CA THR A 114 -24.14 -28.93 -20.49
C THR A 114 -24.77 -29.31 -21.84
N LEU A 115 -24.52 -28.54 -22.91
CA LEU A 115 -24.93 -28.89 -24.26
C LEU A 115 -24.25 -30.19 -24.74
N GLN A 116 -22.95 -30.32 -24.51
CA GLN A 116 -22.19 -31.50 -24.91
C GLN A 116 -22.69 -32.76 -24.19
N ASP A 117 -22.93 -32.69 -22.88
CA ASP A 117 -23.54 -33.76 -22.10
C ASP A 117 -24.90 -34.20 -22.68
N TYR A 118 -25.74 -33.22 -23.07
CA TYR A 118 -27.04 -33.49 -23.69
C TYR A 118 -26.89 -34.24 -25.01
N LEU A 119 -26.00 -33.78 -25.89
CA LEU A 119 -25.72 -34.44 -27.18
C LEU A 119 -25.18 -35.86 -26.98
N CYS A 120 -24.25 -36.05 -26.05
CA CYS A 120 -23.72 -37.37 -25.69
C CYS A 120 -24.84 -38.32 -25.22
N ALA A 121 -25.73 -37.84 -24.35
CA ALA A 121 -26.87 -38.64 -23.88
C ALA A 121 -27.83 -39.00 -25.03
N GLN A 122 -28.11 -38.04 -25.93
CA GLN A 122 -28.94 -38.25 -27.10
C GLN A 122 -28.32 -39.30 -28.05
N HIS A 123 -27.03 -39.20 -28.34
CA HIS A 123 -26.32 -40.16 -29.18
C HIS A 123 -26.28 -41.56 -28.55
N ALA A 124 -26.03 -41.65 -27.23
CA ALA A 124 -26.07 -42.92 -26.51
C ALA A 124 -27.44 -43.60 -26.61
N SER A 125 -28.53 -42.83 -26.44
CA SER A 125 -29.89 -43.33 -26.61
C SER A 125 -30.13 -43.82 -28.04
N LYS A 126 -29.70 -43.05 -29.05
CA LYS A 126 -29.86 -43.44 -30.46
C LYS A 126 -29.08 -44.72 -30.81
N ILE A 127 -27.87 -44.87 -30.29
CA ILE A 127 -27.07 -46.09 -30.45
C ILE A 127 -27.81 -47.29 -29.85
N SER A 128 -28.36 -47.15 -28.64
CA SER A 128 -29.14 -48.23 -27.99
C SER A 128 -30.37 -48.65 -28.79
N GLN A 129 -31.10 -47.68 -29.37
CA GLN A 129 -32.23 -47.94 -30.27
C GLN A 129 -31.80 -48.73 -31.50
N LEU A 130 -30.74 -48.28 -32.19
CA LEU A 130 -30.23 -48.94 -33.39
C LEU A 130 -29.69 -50.34 -33.09
N GLN A 131 -29.03 -50.54 -31.94
CA GLN A 131 -28.58 -51.87 -31.49
C GLN A 131 -29.76 -52.82 -31.29
N THR A 132 -30.85 -52.33 -30.68
CA THR A 132 -32.08 -53.10 -30.48
C THR A 132 -32.73 -53.46 -31.82
N GLU A 133 -32.88 -52.49 -32.72
CA GLU A 133 -33.40 -52.72 -34.07
C GLU A 133 -32.56 -53.74 -34.86
N LEU A 134 -31.22 -53.63 -34.75
CA LEU A 134 -30.30 -54.54 -35.42
C LEU A 134 -30.41 -55.96 -34.86
N ALA A 135 -30.52 -56.11 -33.53
CA ALA A 135 -30.77 -57.40 -32.90
C ALA A 135 -32.11 -58.03 -33.34
N GLN A 136 -33.18 -57.23 -33.43
CA GLN A 136 -34.48 -57.70 -33.93
C GLN A 136 -34.42 -58.13 -35.40
N LYS A 137 -33.76 -57.34 -36.27
CA LYS A 137 -33.58 -57.69 -37.68
C LYS A 137 -32.73 -58.95 -37.84
N ALA A 138 -31.66 -59.10 -37.07
CA ALA A 138 -30.83 -60.30 -37.05
C ALA A 138 -31.63 -61.54 -36.61
N ALA A 139 -32.45 -61.42 -35.57
CA ALA A 139 -33.34 -62.50 -35.13
C ALA A 139 -34.34 -62.93 -36.21
N LYS A 140 -35.01 -61.98 -36.86
CA LYS A 140 -35.91 -62.26 -37.99
C LYS A 140 -35.18 -62.92 -39.17
N LEU A 141 -33.97 -62.47 -39.48
CA LEU A 141 -33.17 -63.07 -40.56
C LEU A 141 -32.84 -64.55 -40.27
N MET A 142 -32.51 -64.88 -39.02
CA MET A 142 -32.26 -66.26 -38.59
C MET A 142 -33.52 -67.12 -38.69
N GLU A 143 -34.67 -66.57 -38.32
CA GLU A 143 -35.98 -67.21 -38.48
C GLU A 143 -36.28 -67.54 -39.95
N TYR A 144 -36.12 -66.58 -40.86
CA TYR A 144 -36.32 -66.80 -42.30
C TYR A 144 -35.34 -67.81 -42.92
N ARG A 145 -34.13 -67.94 -42.36
CA ARG A 145 -33.13 -68.93 -42.81
C ARG A 145 -33.40 -70.35 -42.28
N GLY A 146 -34.45 -70.56 -41.48
CA GLY A 146 -34.84 -71.87 -40.95
C GLY A 146 -33.89 -72.44 -39.90
N ILE A 147 -32.94 -71.64 -39.40
CA ILE A 147 -31.96 -72.08 -38.40
C ILE A 147 -32.58 -71.94 -37.00
N LYS A 148 -33.21 -73.00 -36.49
CA LYS A 148 -33.57 -73.09 -35.06
C LYS A 148 -32.32 -73.38 -34.24
N THR A 149 -31.57 -72.35 -33.84
CA THR A 149 -30.43 -72.52 -32.92
C THR A 149 -30.93 -72.70 -31.48
N ASN A 150 -30.60 -73.84 -30.87
CA ASN A 150 -30.63 -74.00 -29.41
C ASN A 150 -29.82 -72.86 -28.76
N LYS A 151 -30.32 -72.35 -27.63
CA LYS A 151 -29.73 -71.26 -26.85
C LYS A 151 -28.23 -71.51 -26.60
N VAL A 152 -27.37 -70.83 -27.33
CA VAL A 152 -25.95 -70.71 -26.98
C VAL A 152 -25.82 -69.53 -26.03
N GLN A 153 -25.50 -69.83 -24.77
CA GLN A 153 -25.08 -68.84 -23.80
C GLN A 153 -23.81 -68.17 -24.31
N VAL A 154 -23.89 -66.87 -24.63
CA VAL A 154 -22.70 -66.05 -24.88
C VAL A 154 -22.23 -65.53 -23.53
N THR A 155 -21.21 -66.17 -22.97
CA THR A 155 -20.36 -65.56 -21.93
C THR A 155 -19.54 -64.45 -22.59
N GLY A 156 -20.03 -63.22 -22.48
CA GLY A 156 -19.24 -62.03 -22.84
C GLY A 156 -18.06 -61.84 -21.86
N PRO A 157 -16.97 -61.20 -22.29
CA PRO A 157 -15.81 -60.98 -21.44
C PRO A 157 -16.19 -60.05 -20.28
N ASN A 158 -15.73 -60.46 -19.10
CA ASN A 158 -15.88 -59.85 -17.80
C ASN A 158 -15.55 -58.34 -17.83
N ARG A 159 -16.56 -57.48 -17.98
CA ARG A 159 -16.43 -56.04 -17.70
C ARG A 159 -16.64 -55.82 -16.20
N ARG A 160 -15.53 -55.80 -15.45
CA ARG A 160 -15.52 -55.18 -14.13
C ARG A 160 -15.94 -53.74 -14.33
N LYS A 161 -17.09 -53.35 -13.78
CA LYS A 161 -17.49 -51.95 -13.68
C LYS A 161 -16.56 -51.32 -12.63
N GLU A 162 -15.51 -50.65 -13.08
CA GLU A 162 -14.75 -49.77 -12.20
C GLU A 162 -15.66 -48.58 -11.89
N ASP A 163 -16.04 -48.46 -10.61
CA ASP A 163 -16.98 -47.45 -10.13
C ASP A 163 -16.34 -46.05 -10.25
N PRO A 164 -16.91 -45.12 -11.07
CA PRO A 164 -16.36 -43.78 -11.27
C PRO A 164 -16.28 -42.91 -10.00
N LYS A 165 -16.93 -43.34 -8.92
CA LYS A 165 -16.87 -42.69 -7.61
C LYS A 165 -15.54 -42.91 -6.91
N ALA A 166 -14.97 -44.11 -7.00
CA ALA A 166 -13.70 -44.44 -6.33
C ALA A 166 -12.53 -43.64 -6.93
N ASP A 167 -12.50 -43.49 -8.26
CA ASP A 167 -11.48 -42.69 -8.94
C ASP A 167 -11.59 -41.19 -8.62
N ARG A 168 -12.82 -40.68 -8.52
CA ARG A 168 -13.06 -39.27 -8.15
C ARG A 168 -12.67 -38.99 -6.70
N GLU A 169 -12.99 -39.90 -5.79
CA GLU A 169 -12.67 -39.80 -4.36
C GLU A 169 -11.15 -39.90 -4.15
N GLN A 170 -10.48 -40.81 -4.86
CA GLN A 170 -9.02 -40.92 -4.83
C GLN A 170 -8.31 -39.70 -5.45
N MET A 171 -8.88 -39.08 -6.50
CA MET A 171 -8.36 -37.82 -7.06
C MET A 171 -8.54 -36.63 -6.11
N LEU A 172 -9.68 -36.55 -5.42
CA LEU A 172 -9.95 -35.51 -4.44
C LEU A 172 -9.01 -35.63 -3.23
N GLU A 173 -8.75 -36.86 -2.77
CA GLU A 173 -7.83 -37.12 -1.66
C GLU A 173 -6.38 -36.74 -2.00
N LYS A 174 -5.89 -37.16 -3.18
CA LYS A 174 -4.57 -36.73 -3.68
C LYS A 174 -4.46 -35.21 -3.85
N SER A 175 -5.55 -34.55 -4.23
CA SER A 175 -5.59 -33.08 -4.35
C SER A 175 -5.54 -32.40 -2.99
N GLN A 176 -6.24 -32.96 -2.00
CA GLN A 176 -6.25 -32.45 -0.62
C GLN A 176 -4.89 -32.60 0.05
N ASP A 177 -4.21 -33.73 -0.14
CA ASP A 177 -2.85 -33.96 0.35
C ASP A 177 -1.85 -32.94 -0.22
N LYS A 178 -2.01 -32.60 -1.51
CA LYS A 178 -1.16 -31.61 -2.16
C LYS A 178 -1.38 -30.20 -1.62
N ILE A 179 -2.63 -29.82 -1.33
CA ILE A 179 -2.98 -28.55 -0.67
C ILE A 179 -2.36 -28.49 0.73
N ASN A 180 -2.45 -29.57 1.50
CA ASN A 180 -1.91 -29.62 2.85
C ASN A 180 -0.38 -29.47 2.87
N ASN A 181 0.31 -30.12 1.92
CA ASN A 181 1.77 -29.99 1.78
C ASN A 181 2.20 -28.57 1.38
N LEU A 182 1.54 -27.98 0.38
CA LEU A 182 1.81 -26.58 -0.01
C LEU A 182 1.52 -25.60 1.12
N THR A 183 0.48 -25.85 1.92
CA THR A 183 0.17 -25.02 3.09
C THR A 183 1.27 -25.11 4.16
N LYS A 184 1.82 -26.31 4.39
CA LYS A 184 2.96 -26.51 5.29
C LYS A 184 4.22 -25.81 4.78
N ASP A 185 4.49 -25.87 3.47
CA ASP A 185 5.66 -25.22 2.88
C ASP A 185 5.54 -23.70 2.94
N ILE A 186 4.35 -23.14 2.68
CA ILE A 186 4.06 -21.71 2.88
C ILE A 186 4.24 -21.30 4.34
N ALA A 187 3.81 -22.14 5.29
CA ALA A 187 3.98 -21.86 6.72
C ALA A 187 5.47 -21.83 7.12
N LYS A 188 6.26 -22.78 6.61
CA LYS A 188 7.73 -22.79 6.84
C LYS A 188 8.42 -21.56 6.27
N LEU A 189 8.09 -21.19 5.02
CA LEU A 189 8.64 -20.00 4.39
C LEU A 189 8.27 -18.70 5.12
N LYS A 190 7.12 -18.65 5.79
CA LYS A 190 6.71 -17.52 6.63
C LYS A 190 7.36 -17.49 8.00
N SER A 191 7.86 -18.62 8.52
CA SER A 191 8.60 -18.67 9.79
C SER A 191 10.10 -18.38 9.64
N GLU A 192 10.60 -18.37 8.41
CA GLU A 192 12.01 -18.11 8.06
C GLU A 192 12.27 -16.65 7.61
N GLN A 193 11.23 -15.80 7.59
CA GLN A 193 11.30 -14.34 7.35
C GLN A 193 10.98 -13.56 8.63
#